data_AF-A0A7Z9Y1T3-F1
#
_entry.id   AF-A0A7Z9Y1T3-F1
#
_cell.length_a   1.000
_cell.length_b   1.000
_cell.length_c   1.000
_cell.angle_alpha   90.00
_cell.angle_beta   90.00
_cell.angle_gamma   90.00
#
_symmetry.space_group_name_H-M   'P 1'
#
loop_
_entity.id
_entity.type
_entity.pdbx_description
1 polymer ?
#
loop_
_entity_poly.entity_id
_entity_poly.type
_entity_poly.pdbx_seq_one_letter_code
_entity_poly.pdbx_strand_id
1 'polypeptide(L)' 'MDADAVKRAEQKKALENIKNGLATKVRVVIARDACPACEATAGAYDFDEAPELPVEGCSHPGGCRCRYEPVLDHFGP' A
#
# COMPACT_ATOMS: atom_id res chain seq x y z
N MET A 1 -22.64 5.05 -1.18
CA MET A 1 -21.32 5.70 -1.32
C MET A 1 -20.28 4.60 -1.38
N ASP A 2 -19.52 4.54 -2.46
CA ASP A 2 -18.54 3.50 -2.76
C ASP A 2 -17.33 3.63 -1.83
N ALA A 3 -17.34 2.88 -0.72
CA ALA A 3 -16.30 2.91 0.31
C ALA A 3 -14.89 2.59 -0.23
N ASP A 4 -14.82 1.90 -1.38
CA ASP A 4 -13.57 1.56 -2.04
C ASP A 4 -12.87 2.79 -2.64
N ALA A 5 -13.63 3.70 -3.28
CA ALA A 5 -13.07 4.89 -3.92
C ALA A 5 -12.49 5.89 -2.91
N VAL A 6 -13.18 6.09 -1.78
CA VAL A 6 -12.68 6.93 -0.68
C VAL A 6 -11.38 6.36 -0.12
N LYS A 7 -11.33 5.03 0.05
CA LYS A 7 -10.15 4.36 0.59
C LYS A 7 -8.95 4.42 -0.35
N ARG A 8 -9.20 4.41 -1.67
CA ARG A 8 -8.14 4.64 -2.68
C ARG A 8 -7.54 6.02 -2.55
N ALA A 9 -8.37 7.06 -2.45
CA ALA A 9 -7.90 8.43 -2.29
C ALA A 9 -7.06 8.61 -1.00
N GLU A 10 -7.52 8.05 0.12
CA GLU A 10 -6.80 8.11 1.40
C GLU A 10 -5.44 7.40 1.33
N GLN A 11 -5.38 6.21 0.71
CA GLN A 11 -4.13 5.46 0.54
C GLN A 11 -3.15 6.16 -0.40
N LYS A 12 -3.65 6.72 -1.51
CA LYS A 12 -2.83 7.51 -2.44
C LYS A 12 -2.22 8.73 -1.74
N LYS A 13 -3.03 9.43 -0.94
CA LYS A 13 -2.54 10.55 -0.13
C LYS A 13 -1.51 10.08 0.91
N ALA A 14 -1.69 8.92 1.53
CA ALA A 14 -0.71 8.36 2.45
C ALA A 14 0.62 8.06 1.73
N LEU A 15 0.58 7.49 0.52
CA LEU A 15 1.75 7.27 -0.32
C LEU A 15 2.47 8.57 -0.68
N GLU A 16 1.73 9.62 -1.06
CA GLU A 16 2.31 10.94 -1.35
C GLU A 16 2.98 11.56 -0.12
N ASN A 17 2.40 11.41 1.08
CA ASN A 17 3.03 11.88 2.31
C ASN A 17 4.33 11.12 2.61
N ILE A 18 4.35 9.81 2.37
CA ILE A 18 5.54 8.97 2.50
C ILE A 18 6.62 9.41 1.50
N LYS A 19 6.24 9.66 0.23
CA LYS A 19 7.12 10.13 -0.85
C LYS A 19 7.74 11.50 -0.55
N ASN A 20 6.99 12.40 0.11
CA ASN A 20 7.50 13.71 0.55
C ASN A 20 8.37 13.64 1.82
N GLY A 21 8.46 12.46 2.45
CA GLY A 21 9.28 12.25 3.65
C GLY A 21 10.73 11.89 3.33
N LEU A 22 11.36 11.16 4.26
CA LEU A 22 12.72 10.64 4.12
C LEU A 22 12.76 9.23 3.50
N ALA A 23 11.60 8.64 3.21
CA ALA A 23 11.52 7.29 2.68
C ALA A 23 12.11 7.23 1.27
N THR A 24 12.83 6.16 0.97
CA THR A 24 13.37 5.89 -0.37
C THR A 24 12.47 4.95 -1.15
N LYS A 25 11.71 4.09 -0.45
CA LYS A 25 10.76 3.14 -1.03
C LYS A 25 9.51 3.04 -0.17
N VAL A 26 8.49 2.39 -0.71
CA VAL A 26 7.27 2.05 0.01
C VAL A 26 7.08 0.54 0.02
N ARG A 27 6.67 -0.02 1.16
CA ARG A 27 6.29 -1.42 1.27
C ARG A 27 4.80 -1.55 1.43
N VAL A 28 4.20 -2.42 0.64
CA VAL A 28 2.82 -2.84 0.84
C VAL A 28 2.80 -3.95 1.88
N VAL A 29 2.25 -3.64 3.04
CA VAL A 29 2.06 -4.59 4.13
C VAL A 29 0.62 -5.07 4.12
N ILE A 30 0.47 -6.39 4.03
CA ILE A 30 -0.81 -7.08 3.98
C ILE A 30 -1.16 -7.66 5.35
N ALA A 31 -2.44 -7.83 5.61
CA ALA A 31 -2.89 -8.60 6.78
C ALA A 31 -2.57 -10.09 6.57
N ARG A 32 -2.41 -10.85 7.66
CA ARG A 32 -2.25 -12.33 7.59
C ARG A 32 -3.44 -13.05 6.94
N ASP A 33 -4.60 -12.43 6.99
CA ASP A 33 -5.87 -12.94 6.46
C ASP A 33 -6.25 -12.11 5.21
N ALA A 34 -5.24 -11.77 4.42
CA ALA A 34 -5.41 -11.09 3.14
C ALA A 34 -5.85 -12.08 2.07
N CYS A 35 -6.64 -11.60 1.10
CA CYS A 35 -7.01 -12.40 -0.06
C CYS A 35 -5.81 -12.58 -1.00
N PRO A 36 -5.81 -13.62 -1.87
CA PRO A 36 -4.67 -13.92 -2.75
C PRO A 36 -4.28 -12.77 -3.69
N ALA A 37 -5.24 -11.91 -4.07
CA ALA A 37 -4.94 -10.70 -4.84
C ALA A 37 -4.05 -9.71 -4.07
N CYS A 38 -4.32 -9.53 -2.77
CA CYS A 38 -3.48 -8.70 -1.91
C CYS A 38 -2.12 -9.34 -1.67
N GLU A 39 -2.05 -10.66 -1.51
CA GLU A 39 -0.77 -11.38 -1.37
C GLU A 39 0.15 -11.19 -2.58
N ALA A 40 -0.40 -11.17 -3.79
CA ALA A 40 0.36 -10.89 -5.00
C ALA A 40 0.97 -9.47 -5.01
N THR A 41 0.38 -8.53 -4.27
CA THR A 41 0.88 -7.15 -4.12
C THR A 41 1.78 -6.94 -2.90
N ALA A 42 2.02 -7.98 -2.09
CA ALA A 42 2.84 -7.86 -0.89
C ALA A 42 4.32 -7.75 -1.28
N GLY A 43 4.93 -6.59 -1.04
CA GLY A 43 6.31 -6.35 -1.46
C GLY A 43 6.78 -4.93 -1.18
N ALA A 44 8.07 -4.69 -1.42
CA ALA A 44 8.62 -3.35 -1.46
C ALA A 44 8.64 -2.87 -2.92
N TYR A 45 8.10 -1.68 -3.15
CA TYR A 45 7.99 -1.04 -4.45
C TYR A 45 8.56 0.37 -4.36
N ASP A 46 9.02 0.87 -5.48
CA ASP A 46 9.33 2.28 -5.64
C ASP A 46 8.03 3.10 -5.66
N PHE A 47 8.10 4.39 -5.35
CA PHE A 47 6.88 5.22 -5.19
C PHE A 47 5.99 5.30 -6.42
N ASP A 48 6.57 5.13 -7.61
CA ASP A 48 5.86 5.12 -8.89
C ASP A 48 5.46 3.69 -9.34
N GLU A 49 6.01 2.65 -8.72
CA GLU A 49 5.69 1.24 -9.01
C GLU A 49 4.72 0.63 -7.99
N ALA A 50 4.41 1.36 -6.91
CA ALA A 50 3.52 0.89 -5.87
C ALA A 50 2.09 0.68 -6.41
N PRO A 51 1.50 -0.51 -6.23
CA PRO A 51 0.15 -0.79 -6.69
C PRO A 51 -0.85 0.07 -5.93
N GLU A 52 -1.90 0.58 -6.59
CA GLU A 52 -2.94 1.35 -5.91
C GLU A 52 -3.73 0.46 -4.93
N LEU A 53 -3.83 0.91 -3.68
CA LEU A 53 -4.62 0.25 -2.64
C LEU A 53 -5.95 0.99 -2.45
N PRO A 54 -7.08 0.30 -2.16
CA PRO A 54 -7.34 -1.14 -2.20
C PRO A 54 -7.01 -1.82 -3.54
N VAL A 55 -6.45 -3.03 -3.46
CA VAL A 55 -6.13 -3.87 -4.63
C VAL A 55 -7.40 -4.15 -5.42
N GLU A 56 -7.34 -3.94 -6.73
CA GLU A 56 -8.45 -4.24 -7.64
C GLU A 56 -8.79 -5.74 -7.56
N GLY A 57 -10.05 -6.06 -7.27
CA GLY A 57 -10.49 -7.45 -7.08
C GLY A 57 -10.30 -8.00 -5.66
N CYS A 58 -10.00 -7.16 -4.67
CA CYS A 58 -10.02 -7.55 -3.26
C CYS A 58 -11.39 -8.16 -2.88
N SER A 59 -11.42 -9.47 -2.67
CA SER A 59 -12.64 -10.22 -2.30
C SER A 59 -12.84 -10.34 -0.78
N HIS A 60 -12.06 -9.60 0.01
CA HIS A 60 -12.12 -9.68 1.46
C HIS A 60 -13.40 -9.00 2.01
N PRO A 61 -14.21 -9.69 2.84
CA PRO A 61 -15.52 -9.19 3.29
C PRO A 61 -15.44 -7.93 4.17
N GLY A 62 -14.30 -7.72 4.84
CA GLY A 62 -14.01 -6.51 5.62
C GLY A 62 -13.32 -5.38 4.83
N GLY A 63 -13.23 -5.51 3.50
CA GLY A 63 -12.48 -4.61 2.63
C GLY A 63 -10.96 -4.83 2.71
N CYS A 64 -10.23 -4.13 1.83
CA CYS A 64 -8.77 -4.23 1.79
C CYS A 64 -8.17 -3.68 3.10
N ARG A 65 -7.35 -4.50 3.75
CA ARG A 65 -6.59 -4.16 4.97
C ARG A 65 -5.10 -3.91 4.70
N CYS A 66 -4.70 -3.85 3.44
CA CYS A 66 -3.33 -3.51 3.07
C CYS A 66 -3.01 -2.06 3.46
N ARG A 67 -1.75 -1.77 3.76
CA ARG A 67 -1.27 -0.43 4.10
C ARG A 67 0.11 -0.21 3.49
N TYR A 68 0.39 1.04 3.11
CA TYR A 68 1.73 1.48 2.76
C TYR A 68 2.56 1.78 4.01
N GLU A 69 3.74 1.19 4.09
CA GLU A 69 4.76 1.53 5.08
C GLU A 69 5.98 2.17 4.41
N PRO A 70 6.49 3.30 4.94
CA PRO A 70 7.74 3.89 4.47
C PRO A 70 8.90 2.93 4.72
N VAL A 71 9.70 2.68 3.69
CA VAL A 71 10.98 1.99 3.82
C VAL A 71 12.08 3.03 3.71
N LEU A 72 12.86 3.14 4.78
CA LEU A 72 14.08 3.92 4.83
C LEU A 72 15.23 2.97 4.48
N ASP A 73 15.69 3.05 3.24
CA ASP A 73 16.93 2.40 2.81
C ASP A 73 18.12 3.20 3.37
N HIS A 74 18.29 3.12 4.69
CA HIS A 74 19.49 3.63 5.35
C HIS A 74 20.63 2.65 5.08
N PHE A 75 21.22 2.71 3.88
CA PHE A 75 22.60 2.28 3.72
C PHE A 75 23.48 3.27 4.50
N GLY A 76 23.81 2.92 5.74
CA GLY A 76 24.82 3.63 6.52
C GLY A 76 26.24 3.32 5.99
N PRO A 77 27.22 4.23 6.22
CA PRO A 77 28.63 4.04 5.83
C PRO A 77 29.32 2.90 6.59
#